data_AF-G9WMY3-F1
#
_entry.id   AF-G9WMY3-F1
#
_cell.length_a   1.000
_cell.length_b   1.000
_cell.length_c   1.000
_cell.angle_alpha   90.00
_cell.angle_beta   90.00
_cell.angle_gamma   90.00
#
_symmetry.space_group_name_H-M   'P 1'
#
loop_
_entity.id
_entity.type
_entity.pdbx_description
1 polymer ?
#
loop_
_entity_poly.entity_id
_entity_poly.type
_entity_poly.pdbx_seq_one_letter_code
_entity_poly.pdbx_strand_id
1 'polypeptide(L)'
;MDKSKRASERLLESSTRYLEEKLKELSSRKLCQSIKPSLERIKVYARGWLNYYGIVSMKSNMNDVNGWLYHRIRMCIWKQWKRVRTRYRNLMSMGVPKDLAWKAANSRRGYWFTTHTVVMNMAMTKERLINSGFYDLASAYQSVHVNY
;
A
#
# COMPACT_ATOMS: atom_id res chain seq x y z
N MET A 1 26.08 23.16 9.45
CA MET A 1 25.56 21.77 9.37
C MET A 1 26.72 20.83 9.62
N ASP A 2 26.65 20.01 10.67
CA ASP A 2 27.71 19.05 11.03
C ASP A 2 27.84 17.92 9.99
N LYS A 3 29.07 17.49 9.69
CA LYS A 3 29.37 16.45 8.69
C LYS A 3 28.71 15.11 9.03
N SER A 4 28.58 14.81 10.32
CA SER A 4 27.92 13.59 10.82
C SER A 4 26.43 13.54 10.44
N LYS A 5 25.70 14.64 10.67
CA LYS A 5 24.28 14.76 10.35
C LYS A 5 23.99 14.58 8.85
N ARG A 6 24.86 15.13 7.99
CA ARG A 6 24.73 15.02 6.53
C ARG A 6 25.00 13.59 6.02
N ALA A 7 25.86 12.84 6.69
CA ALA A 7 26.13 11.44 6.35
C ALA A 7 24.94 10.54 6.72
N SER A 8 24.35 10.74 7.90
CA SER A 8 23.15 10.00 8.31
C SER A 8 21.94 10.26 7.40
N GLU A 9 21.74 11.50 6.95
CA GLU A 9 20.65 11.85 6.03
C GLU A 9 20.77 11.11 4.68
N ARG A 10 21.98 10.99 4.12
CA ARG A 10 22.22 10.29 2.86
C ARG A 10 22.02 8.78 2.96
N LEU A 11 22.49 8.16 4.05
CA LEU A 11 22.26 6.73 4.30
C LEU A 11 20.78 6.40 4.43
N LEU A 12 20.03 7.33 5.01
CA LEU A 12 18.61 7.18 5.21
C LEU A 12 17.82 7.34 3.90
N GLU A 13 18.22 8.30 3.06
CA GLU A 13 17.66 8.48 1.72
C GLU A 13 17.89 7.23 0.84
N SER A 14 19.09 6.66 0.86
CA SER A 14 19.40 5.43 0.13
C SER A 14 18.62 4.23 0.68
N SER A 15 18.56 4.06 2.01
CA SER A 15 17.78 2.99 2.65
C SER A 15 16.29 3.06 2.32
N THR A 16 15.72 4.27 2.27
CA THR A 16 14.29 4.44 1.93
C THR A 16 14.01 4.12 0.47
N ARG A 17 14.94 4.44 -0.43
CA ARG A 17 14.87 4.00 -1.82
C ARG A 17 14.84 2.47 -1.91
N TYR A 18 15.68 1.77 -1.16
CA TYR A 18 15.66 0.30 -1.11
C TYR A 18 14.35 -0.25 -0.54
N LEU A 19 13.78 0.39 0.49
CA LEU A 19 12.45 0.06 1.02
C LEU A 19 11.40 0.15 -0.08
N GLU A 20 11.33 1.28 -0.79
CA GLU A 20 10.37 1.47 -1.88
C GLU A 20 10.54 0.46 -3.00
N GLU A 21 11.78 0.15 -3.40
CA GLU A 21 12.06 -0.85 -4.43
C GLU A 21 11.62 -2.26 -4.01
N LYS A 22 11.87 -2.65 -2.76
CA LYS A 22 11.43 -3.95 -2.25
C LYS A 22 9.92 -4.01 -2.05
N LEU A 23 9.29 -2.95 -1.54
CA LEU A 23 7.84 -2.86 -1.50
C LEU A 23 7.24 -2.89 -2.91
N LYS A 24 7.91 -2.28 -3.90
CA LYS A 24 7.52 -2.33 -5.31
C LYS A 24 7.52 -3.74 -5.87
N GLU A 25 8.54 -4.52 -5.54
CA GLU A 25 8.68 -5.92 -5.92
C GLU A 25 7.59 -6.77 -5.27
N LEU A 26 7.47 -6.70 -3.93
CA LEU A 26 6.52 -7.49 -3.15
C LEU A 26 5.05 -7.18 -3.48
N SER A 27 4.75 -5.91 -3.80
CA SER A 27 3.42 -5.46 -4.24
C SER A 27 3.25 -5.47 -5.76
N SER A 28 4.12 -6.19 -6.49
CA SER A 28 4.01 -6.32 -7.94
C SER A 28 2.73 -7.06 -8.31
N ARG A 29 2.00 -6.53 -9.29
CA ARG A 29 0.84 -7.20 -9.89
C ARG A 29 1.16 -8.57 -10.49
N LYS A 30 2.43 -8.90 -10.74
CA LYS A 30 2.86 -10.23 -11.21
C LYS A 30 3.01 -11.22 -10.04
N LEU A 31 3.57 -10.78 -8.92
CA LEU A 31 3.84 -11.63 -7.74
C LEU A 31 2.66 -11.74 -6.77
N CYS A 32 1.83 -10.69 -6.70
CA CYS A 32 0.67 -10.60 -5.81
C CYS A 32 -0.56 -11.30 -6.42
N GLN A 33 -0.44 -12.61 -6.68
CA GLN A 33 -1.54 -13.46 -7.17
C GLN A 33 -2.54 -13.81 -6.06
N SER A 34 -2.08 -13.83 -4.80
CA SER A 34 -2.90 -13.92 -3.60
C SER A 34 -2.56 -12.77 -2.67
N ILE A 35 -3.60 -12.08 -2.17
CA ILE A 35 -3.43 -10.87 -1.34
C ILE A 35 -2.85 -11.22 0.02
N LYS A 36 -3.48 -12.14 0.77
CA LYS A 36 -3.08 -12.43 2.16
C LYS A 36 -1.59 -12.80 2.30
N PRO A 37 -1.03 -13.75 1.52
CA PRO A 37 0.40 -14.06 1.60
C PRO A 37 1.29 -12.88 1.17
N SER A 38 0.83 -12.05 0.26
CA SER A 38 1.60 -10.87 -0.17
C SER A 38 1.61 -9.78 0.89
N LEU A 39 0.50 -9.56 1.58
CA LEU A 39 0.43 -8.66 2.73
C LEU A 39 1.35 -9.12 3.87
N GLU A 40 1.39 -10.43 4.16
CA GLU A 40 2.28 -10.95 5.20
C GLU A 40 3.77 -10.78 4.83
N ARG A 41 4.16 -11.06 3.57
CA ARG A 41 5.54 -10.79 3.12
C ARG A 41 5.92 -9.32 3.23
N ILE A 42 5.00 -8.43 2.85
CA ILE A 42 5.20 -6.97 2.97
C ILE A 42 5.34 -6.58 4.44
N LYS A 43 4.49 -7.10 5.32
CA LYS A 43 4.53 -6.86 6.77
C LYS A 43 5.85 -7.28 7.38
N VAL A 44 6.30 -8.52 7.12
CA VAL A 44 7.57 -9.03 7.65
C VAL A 44 8.74 -8.15 7.23
N TYR A 45 8.82 -7.81 5.94
CA TYR A 45 9.88 -6.95 5.41
C TYR A 45 9.84 -5.54 6.02
N ALA A 46 8.68 -4.89 5.98
CA ALA A 46 8.49 -3.53 6.46
C ALA A 46 8.77 -3.41 7.96
N ARG A 47 8.33 -4.38 8.77
CA ARG A 47 8.60 -4.42 10.20
C ARG A 47 10.10 -4.52 10.47
N GLY A 48 10.81 -5.41 9.77
CA GLY A 48 12.27 -5.53 9.90
C GLY A 48 13.00 -4.22 9.54
N TRP A 49 12.58 -3.57 8.46
CA TRP A 49 13.13 -2.28 8.06
C TRP A 49 12.87 -1.19 9.10
N LEU A 50 11.63 -1.09 9.62
CA LEU A 50 11.26 -0.11 10.65
C LEU A 50 12.02 -0.33 11.96
N ASN A 51 12.25 -1.58 12.37
CA ASN A 51 13.02 -1.85 13.58
C ASN A 51 14.48 -1.38 13.46
N TYR A 52 15.06 -1.39 12.25
CA TYR A 52 16.45 -1.02 12.02
C TYR A 52 16.64 0.48 11.70
N TYR A 53 15.78 1.03 10.83
CA TYR A 53 15.91 2.41 10.32
C TYR A 53 14.89 3.39 10.95
N GLY A 54 13.86 2.87 11.61
CA GLY A 54 12.71 3.65 12.09
C GLY A 54 12.91 4.41 13.39
N ILE A 55 14.14 4.67 13.83
CA ILE A 55 14.45 5.63 14.91
C ILE A 55 14.76 7.01 14.31
N VAL A 56 15.06 7.08 13.01
CA VAL A 56 15.43 8.33 12.33
C VAL A 56 14.18 9.05 11.82
N SER A 57 14.12 10.36 12.02
CA SER A 57 12.97 11.22 11.68
C SER A 57 12.74 11.36 10.16
N MET A 58 11.82 10.56 9.60
CA MET A 58 11.35 10.52 8.20
C MET A 58 9.82 10.61 8.05
N LYS A 59 9.12 11.22 9.01
CA LYS A 59 7.65 11.13 9.12
C LYS A 59 6.89 11.54 7.84
N SER A 60 7.36 12.55 7.09
CA SER A 60 6.73 12.97 5.83
C SER A 60 6.84 11.89 4.74
N ASN A 61 8.03 11.32 4.55
CA ASN A 61 8.29 10.30 3.53
C ASN A 61 7.47 9.02 3.78
N MET A 62 7.30 8.62 5.05
CA MET A 62 6.57 7.39 5.37
C MET A 62 5.09 7.43 4.98
N ASN A 63 4.43 8.58 5.08
CA ASN A 63 3.03 8.73 4.67
C ASN A 63 2.86 8.55 3.16
N ASP A 64 3.80 9.08 2.37
CA ASP A 64 3.77 8.99 0.92
C ASP A 64 4.00 7.55 0.45
N VAL A 65 5.01 6.87 1.01
CA VAL A 65 5.27 5.44 0.77
C VAL A 65 4.04 4.60 1.15
N ASN A 66 3.43 4.87 2.30
CA ASN A 66 2.25 4.16 2.76
C ASN A 66 1.04 4.37 1.83
N GLY A 67 0.76 5.61 1.44
CA GLY A 67 -0.31 5.96 0.51
C GLY A 67 -0.14 5.26 -0.83
N TRP A 68 1.07 5.32 -1.39
CA TRP A 68 1.43 4.60 -2.61
C TRP A 68 1.25 3.08 -2.49
N LEU A 69 1.62 2.50 -1.34
CA LEU A 69 1.48 1.06 -1.08
C LEU A 69 0.01 0.64 -1.02
N TYR A 70 -0.89 1.46 -0.44
CA TYR A 70 -2.33 1.22 -0.53
C TYR A 70 -2.80 1.15 -1.99
N HIS A 71 -2.37 2.07 -2.85
CA HIS A 71 -2.73 2.05 -4.28
C HIS A 71 -2.20 0.80 -4.99
N ARG A 72 -0.99 0.34 -4.65
CA ARG A 72 -0.43 -0.91 -5.16
C ARG A 72 -1.30 -2.11 -4.81
N ILE A 73 -1.69 -2.24 -3.55
CA ILE A 73 -2.50 -3.36 -3.09
C ILE A 73 -3.89 -3.35 -3.73
N ARG A 74 -4.55 -2.18 -3.79
CA ARG A 74 -5.81 -2.01 -4.54
C ARG A 74 -5.67 -2.45 -5.99
N MET A 75 -4.54 -2.14 -6.63
CA MET A 75 -4.26 -2.51 -8.01
C MET A 75 -4.14 -4.03 -8.15
N CYS A 76 -3.47 -4.70 -7.21
CA CYS A 76 -3.37 -6.16 -7.18
C CYS A 76 -4.74 -6.82 -7.01
N ILE A 77 -5.57 -6.33 -6.07
CA ILE A 77 -6.94 -6.81 -5.86
C ILE A 77 -7.76 -6.65 -7.15
N TRP A 78 -7.71 -5.46 -7.75
CA TRP A 78 -8.44 -5.17 -8.98
C TRP A 78 -8.03 -6.08 -10.15
N LYS A 79 -6.73 -6.37 -10.26
CA LYS A 79 -6.22 -7.30 -11.27
C LYS A 79 -6.68 -8.74 -11.02
N GLN A 80 -6.79 -9.18 -9.77
CA GLN A 80 -7.30 -10.51 -9.42
C GLN A 80 -8.76 -10.67 -9.85
N TRP A 81 -9.55 -9.59 -9.80
CA TRP A 81 -10.91 -9.56 -10.33
C TRP A 81 -10.90 -9.46 -11.86
N LYS A 82 -10.56 -10.56 -12.52
CA LYS A 82 -10.37 -10.62 -13.98
C LYS A 82 -11.66 -10.36 -14.77
N ARG A 83 -12.80 -10.86 -14.28
CA ARG A 83 -14.09 -10.80 -14.99
C ARG A 83 -14.93 -9.63 -14.49
N VAL A 84 -15.64 -8.95 -15.41
CA VAL A 84 -16.58 -7.86 -15.09
C VAL A 84 -17.59 -8.28 -14.03
N ARG A 85 -18.20 -9.47 -14.17
CA ARG A 85 -19.16 -10.03 -13.20
C ARG A 85 -18.55 -10.15 -11.79
N THR A 86 -17.28 -10.53 -11.69
CA THR A 86 -16.56 -10.63 -10.41
C THR A 86 -16.30 -9.24 -9.81
N ARG A 87 -15.82 -8.29 -10.62
CA ARG A 87 -15.61 -6.90 -10.17
C ARG A 87 -16.90 -6.31 -9.63
N TYR A 88 -17.99 -6.40 -10.41
CA TYR A 88 -19.29 -5.89 -10.03
C TYR A 88 -19.78 -6.53 -8.72
N ARG A 89 -19.75 -7.86 -8.60
CA ARG A 89 -20.17 -8.56 -7.37
C ARG A 89 -19.36 -8.11 -6.16
N ASN A 90 -18.04 -8.01 -6.30
CA ASN A 90 -17.16 -7.66 -5.18
C ASN A 90 -17.29 -6.18 -4.79
N LEU A 91 -17.49 -5.27 -5.76
CA LEU A 91 -17.79 -3.86 -5.47
C LEU A 91 -19.13 -3.72 -4.74
N MET A 92 -20.16 -4.44 -5.18
CA MET A 92 -21.47 -4.47 -4.53
C MET A 92 -21.39 -5.02 -3.10
N SER A 93 -20.66 -6.14 -2.89
CA SER A 93 -20.47 -6.69 -1.54
C SER A 93 -19.66 -5.75 -0.64
N MET A 94 -18.91 -4.83 -1.23
CA MET A 94 -18.18 -3.77 -0.55
C MET A 94 -19.03 -2.50 -0.36
N GLY A 95 -20.32 -2.50 -0.69
CA GLY A 95 -21.23 -1.38 -0.43
C GLY A 95 -21.20 -0.28 -1.48
N VAL A 96 -20.59 -0.52 -2.65
CA VAL A 96 -20.66 0.43 -3.77
C VAL A 96 -22.06 0.37 -4.39
N PRO A 97 -22.72 1.51 -4.66
CA PRO A 97 -24.03 1.54 -5.31
C PRO A 97 -24.02 0.84 -6.68
N LYS A 98 -25.15 0.20 -7.04
CA LYS A 98 -25.31 -0.63 -8.23
C LYS A 98 -24.80 0.01 -9.52
N ASP A 99 -25.25 1.22 -9.82
CA ASP A 99 -24.91 1.88 -11.08
C ASP A 99 -23.43 2.27 -11.15
N LEU A 100 -22.88 2.68 -10.01
CA LEU A 100 -21.47 3.05 -9.88
C LEU A 100 -20.56 1.81 -9.99
N ALA A 101 -20.96 0.71 -9.34
CA ALA A 101 -20.28 -0.58 -9.44
C ALA A 101 -20.30 -1.11 -10.87
N TRP A 102 -21.42 -0.99 -11.58
CA TRP A 102 -21.55 -1.44 -12.97
C TRP A 102 -20.65 -0.64 -13.93
N LYS A 103 -20.64 0.69 -13.79
CA LYS A 103 -19.75 1.59 -14.56
C LYS A 103 -18.28 1.28 -14.30
N ALA A 104 -17.89 1.11 -13.03
CA ALA A 104 -16.51 0.83 -12.67
C ALA A 104 -16.04 -0.56 -13.13
N ALA A 105 -16.89 -1.58 -13.00
CA ALA A 105 -16.57 -2.95 -13.40
C ALA A 105 -16.26 -3.07 -14.91
N ASN A 106 -16.96 -2.28 -15.74
CA ASN A 106 -16.80 -2.20 -17.20
C ASN A 106 -15.77 -1.16 -17.67
N SER A 107 -15.08 -0.49 -16.75
CA SER A 107 -14.09 0.53 -17.10
C SER A 107 -12.96 -0.07 -17.96
N ARG A 108 -12.63 0.64 -19.05
CA ARG A 108 -11.48 0.36 -19.92
C ARG A 108 -10.18 1.01 -19.44
N ARG A 109 -10.22 1.72 -18.30
CA ARG A 109 -9.05 2.41 -17.75
C ARG A 109 -8.03 1.40 -17.19
N GLY A 110 -6.77 1.79 -17.21
CA GLY A 110 -5.68 0.99 -16.63
C GLY A 110 -5.86 0.71 -15.14
N TYR A 111 -5.19 -0.33 -14.64
CA TYR A 111 -5.34 -0.75 -13.24
C TYR A 111 -4.91 0.33 -12.25
N TRP A 112 -3.79 1.00 -12.50
CA TRP A 112 -3.32 2.10 -11.66
C TRP A 112 -4.31 3.26 -11.62
N PHE A 113 -4.79 3.72 -12.78
CA PHE A 113 -5.81 4.77 -12.85
C PHE A 113 -7.05 4.40 -12.03
N THR A 114 -7.49 3.15 -12.14
CA THR A 114 -8.71 2.69 -11.46
C THR A 114 -8.59 2.82 -9.94
N THR A 115 -7.43 2.57 -9.35
CA THR A 115 -7.25 2.64 -7.88
C THR A 115 -7.36 4.05 -7.31
N HIS A 116 -7.25 5.09 -8.14
CA HIS A 116 -7.44 6.49 -7.75
C HIS A 116 -8.89 6.96 -7.84
N THR A 117 -9.79 6.12 -8.39
CA THR A 117 -11.20 6.48 -8.51
C THR A 117 -11.92 6.43 -7.16
N VAL A 118 -12.94 7.29 -7.01
CA VAL A 118 -13.80 7.32 -5.83
C VAL A 118 -14.42 5.95 -5.53
N VAL A 119 -14.80 5.20 -6.56
CA VAL A 119 -15.35 3.85 -6.45
C VAL A 119 -14.40 2.91 -5.70
N MET A 120 -13.12 2.94 -6.05
CA MET A 120 -12.12 2.08 -5.42
C MET A 120 -11.80 2.52 -3.99
N ASN A 121 -11.77 3.83 -3.74
CA ASN A 121 -11.57 4.36 -2.38
C ASN A 121 -12.76 4.06 -1.46
N MET A 122 -13.98 4.06 -2.00
CA MET A 122 -15.20 3.64 -1.30
C MET A 122 -15.21 2.14 -1.02
N ALA A 123 -14.87 1.31 -2.01
CA ALA A 123 -14.89 -0.15 -1.86
C ALA A 123 -13.76 -0.65 -0.93
N MET A 124 -12.53 -0.18 -1.14
CA MET A 124 -11.31 -0.63 -0.46
C MET A 124 -10.73 0.50 0.39
N THR A 125 -11.48 0.88 1.42
CA THR A 125 -11.05 1.85 2.42
C THR A 125 -9.74 1.41 3.09
N LYS A 126 -8.99 2.36 3.67
CA LYS A 126 -7.76 2.03 4.42
C LYS A 126 -8.07 1.05 5.55
N GLU A 127 -9.14 1.31 6.31
CA GLU A 127 -9.63 0.47 7.39
C GLU A 127 -9.88 -0.97 6.96
N ARG A 128 -10.62 -1.19 5.86
CA ARG A 128 -10.88 -2.55 5.35
C ARG A 128 -9.60 -3.28 4.97
N LEU A 129 -8.64 -2.57 4.39
CA LEU A 129 -7.36 -3.15 4.03
C LEU A 129 -6.54 -3.51 5.27
N ILE A 130 -6.51 -2.63 6.28
CA ILE A 130 -5.87 -2.89 7.58
C ILE A 130 -6.50 -4.12 8.24
N ASN A 131 -7.83 -4.18 8.32
CA ASN A 131 -8.57 -5.31 8.88
C ASN A 131 -8.35 -6.62 8.10
N SER A 132 -7.97 -6.52 6.82
CA SER A 132 -7.60 -7.66 5.97
C SER A 132 -6.13 -8.09 6.10
N GLY A 133 -5.35 -7.43 6.96
CA GLY A 133 -3.94 -7.73 7.23
C GLY A 133 -2.94 -6.78 6.57
N PHE A 134 -3.37 -5.64 6.04
CA PHE A 134 -2.44 -4.62 5.53
C PHE A 134 -1.63 -4.01 6.69
N TYR A 135 -0.31 -3.98 6.55
CA TYR A 135 0.58 -3.38 7.53
C TYR A 135 0.74 -1.89 7.27
N ASP A 136 0.03 -1.06 8.05
CA ASP A 136 0.07 0.39 7.91
C ASP A 136 1.41 0.97 8.37
N LEU A 137 2.24 1.37 7.40
CA LEU A 137 3.60 1.81 7.68
C LEU A 137 3.65 3.10 8.51
N ALA A 138 2.69 4.02 8.29
CA ALA A 138 2.64 5.28 9.01
C ALA A 138 2.32 5.07 10.49
N SER A 139 1.33 4.22 10.79
CA SER A 139 0.96 3.87 12.18
C SER A 139 2.08 3.09 12.86
N ALA A 140 2.69 2.12 12.17
CA ALA A 140 3.82 1.36 12.70
C ALA A 140 5.03 2.26 13.00
N TYR A 141 5.37 3.17 12.08
CA TYR A 141 6.45 4.14 12.27
C TYR A 141 6.22 5.06 13.47
N GLN A 142 4.99 5.55 13.66
CA GLN A 142 4.63 6.35 14.83
C GLN A 142 4.80 5.57 16.13
N SER A 143 4.39 4.29 16.16
CA SER A 143 4.56 3.46 17.36
C SER A 143 6.03 3.26 17.75
N VAL A 144 6.94 3.12 16.76
CA VAL A 144 8.37 3.02 17.04
C VAL A 144 8.92 4.33 17.60
N HIS A 145 8.51 5.48 17.04
CA HIS A 145 8.99 6.80 17.50
C HIS A 145 8.48 7.24 18.86
N VAL A 146 7.32 6.74 19.32
CA VAL A 146 6.80 7.05 20.66
C VAL A 146 7.52 6.26 21.75
N ASN A 147 8.15 5.13 21.40
CA ASN A 147 8.84 4.24 22.34
C ASN A 147 10.32 4.61 22.57
N TYR A 148 10.81 5.71 21.97
CA TYR A 148 12.16 6.27 22.16
C TYR A 148 12.05 7.75 22.55
#